data_AF-A0A3N5HN60-F1
#
_entry.id   AF-A0A3N5HN60-F1
#
_cell.length_a   1.000
_cell.length_b   1.000
_cell.length_c   1.000
_cell.angle_alpha   90.00
_cell.angle_beta   90.00
_cell.angle_gamma   90.00
#
_symmetry.space_group_name_H-M   'P 1'
#
loop_
_entity.id
_entity.type
_entity.pdbx_description
1 polymer ?
#
loop_
_entity_poly.entity_id
_entity_poly.type
_entity_poly.pdbx_seq_one_letter_code
_entity_poly.pdbx_strand_id
1 'polypeptide(L)'
;MGELPLIVLSHPTRALPALARRHFPSLLAGACLLAVLLVPLARSLGGTERLGFRDVGHFYTPLYGHLAERERRQWLPLHNPLDELGIPLIGETTTAVFYPPRRLIFWLIAEPETALAWYVFGHLLAAGIAACYAAQRAGADPHGAAFAMLIYPLSGPILFLYSNPPFLVSAAWMPLALAGGLGLLSRFSARDLAITAIALALMVLGGDPQTAANVGVIGLLFAAFTIVRHERRGRLRILASFSGAVALSILLAFPQVVGSLDWALQSVRYGAGGRPAAIYDFSVAPWHWAELFLPTAAGRLFPIYTRISHLLPNDGRTWAVTLYAGAVPLALTWLRYRQPGHLRRDGWDALLPIAVVASLGSFGLGYVANWLAPSSIAAWGPAGAARDASGGVHWWLTLLIPGYSGFRYPAKWLIFAPL
;
A
#
# COMPACT_ATOMS: atom_id res chain seq x y z
N MET A 1 -23.88 -48.27 58.68
CA MET A 1 -24.58 -47.71 57.51
C MET A 1 -24.16 -46.24 57.46
N GLY A 2 -23.14 -45.80 56.73
CA GLY A 2 -22.78 -46.05 55.34
C GLY A 2 -22.67 -44.67 54.69
N GLU A 3 -21.65 -43.88 55.06
CA GLU A 3 -21.40 -42.56 54.46
C GLU A 3 -20.84 -42.75 53.05
N LEU A 4 -21.65 -42.42 52.05
CA LEU A 4 -21.24 -42.39 50.65
C LEU A 4 -20.30 -41.20 50.42
N PRO A 5 -19.15 -41.38 49.74
CA PRO A 5 -18.31 -40.26 49.37
C PRO A 5 -19.01 -39.43 48.28
N LEU A 6 -19.09 -38.12 48.53
CA LEU A 6 -19.56 -37.14 47.56
C LEU A 6 -18.60 -37.12 46.37
N ILE A 7 -19.00 -37.73 45.25
CA ILE A 7 -18.28 -37.62 43.98
C ILE A 7 -18.46 -36.19 43.47
N VAL A 8 -17.47 -35.34 43.73
CA VAL A 8 -17.34 -34.05 43.06
C VAL A 8 -17.06 -34.34 41.59
N LEU A 9 -18.10 -34.25 40.75
CA LEU A 9 -17.97 -34.23 39.30
C LEU A 9 -17.22 -32.95 38.91
N SER A 10 -15.90 -33.02 38.84
CA SER A 10 -15.09 -32.02 38.16
C SER A 10 -15.51 -32.02 36.69
N HIS A 11 -16.26 -30.99 36.28
CA HIS A 11 -16.51 -30.75 34.87
C HIS A 11 -15.15 -30.65 34.17
N PRO A 12 -14.83 -31.52 33.19
CA PRO A 12 -13.67 -31.31 32.37
C PRO A 12 -14.01 -30.14 31.45
N THR A 13 -13.72 -28.92 31.87
CA THR A 13 -13.53 -27.81 30.93
C THR A 13 -12.39 -28.25 30.03
N ARG A 14 -12.73 -28.81 28.86
CA ARG A 14 -11.78 -29.15 27.81
C ARG A 14 -11.09 -27.85 27.41
N ALA A 15 -10.00 -27.54 28.10
CA ALA A 15 -9.14 -26.43 27.77
C ALA A 15 -8.75 -26.60 26.30
N LEU A 16 -9.12 -25.64 25.46
CA LEU A 16 -8.68 -25.60 24.08
C LEU A 16 -7.17 -25.87 24.05
N PRO A 17 -6.69 -26.78 23.16
CA PRO A 17 -5.27 -27.11 23.06
C PRO A 17 -4.44 -25.83 22.98
N ALA A 18 -3.23 -25.82 23.56
CA ALA A 18 -2.39 -24.62 23.61
C ALA A 18 -2.17 -23.95 22.23
N LEU A 19 -2.15 -24.75 21.16
CA LEU A 19 -2.12 -24.30 19.78
C LEU A 19 -3.37 -23.50 19.37
N ALA A 20 -4.56 -23.97 19.75
CA ALA A 20 -5.82 -23.28 19.50
C ALA A 20 -5.88 -21.93 20.24
N ARG A 21 -5.37 -21.87 21.48
CA ARG A 21 -5.28 -20.60 22.24
C ARG A 21 -4.36 -19.58 21.57
N ARG A 22 -3.25 -20.02 20.96
CA ARG A 22 -2.31 -19.14 20.26
C ARG A 22 -2.92 -18.48 19.02
N HIS A 23 -3.79 -19.18 18.30
CA HIS A 23 -4.39 -18.69 17.06
C HIS A 23 -5.78 -18.06 17.25
N PHE A 24 -6.41 -18.26 18.40
CA PHE A 24 -7.75 -17.75 18.69
C PHE A 24 -7.92 -16.23 18.45
N PRO A 25 -7.00 -15.34 18.89
CA PRO A 25 -7.15 -13.91 18.63
C PRO A 25 -7.18 -13.57 17.14
N SER A 26 -6.32 -14.21 16.33
CA SER A 26 -6.29 -13.98 14.87
C SER A 26 -7.51 -14.56 14.17
N LEU A 27 -8.04 -15.70 14.62
CA LEU A 27 -9.29 -16.27 14.08
C LEU A 27 -10.48 -15.36 14.38
N LEU A 28 -10.58 -14.86 15.61
CA LEU A 28 -11.62 -13.91 16.01
C LEU A 28 -11.50 -12.61 15.23
N ALA A 29 -10.30 -12.04 15.10
CA ALA A 29 -10.06 -10.86 14.28
C ALA A 29 -10.42 -11.09 12.81
N GLY A 30 -10.13 -12.27 12.25
CA GLY A 30 -10.53 -12.64 10.89
C GLY A 30 -12.05 -12.68 10.73
N ALA A 31 -12.77 -13.28 11.69
CA ALA A 31 -14.23 -13.30 11.69
C ALA A 31 -14.83 -11.89 11.84
N CYS A 32 -14.25 -11.05 12.71
CA CYS A 32 -14.64 -9.66 12.86
C CYS A 32 -14.39 -8.85 11.58
N LEU A 33 -13.22 -9.00 10.94
CA LEU A 33 -12.92 -8.34 9.68
C LEU A 33 -13.91 -8.75 8.60
N LEU A 34 -14.20 -10.04 8.49
CA LEU A 34 -15.19 -10.58 7.56
C LEU A 34 -16.56 -9.92 7.78
N ALA A 35 -17.04 -9.90 9.03
CA ALA A 35 -18.33 -9.29 9.36
C ALA A 35 -18.36 -7.79 9.04
N VAL A 36 -17.31 -7.04 9.42
CA VAL A 36 -17.21 -5.59 9.18
C VAL A 36 -17.16 -5.26 7.69
N LEU A 37 -16.51 -6.08 6.87
CA LEU A 37 -16.46 -5.88 5.41
C LEU A 37 -17.74 -6.32 4.72
N LEU A 38 -18.38 -7.41 5.17
CA LEU A 38 -19.60 -7.93 4.58
C LEU A 38 -20.77 -6.95 4.73
N VAL A 39 -20.92 -6.30 5.88
CA VAL A 39 -22.06 -5.38 6.12
C VAL A 39 -22.19 -4.28 5.06
N PRO A 40 -21.17 -3.44 4.79
CA PRO A 40 -21.28 -2.39 3.77
C PRO A 40 -21.21 -2.91 2.33
N LEU A 41 -20.61 -4.09 2.09
CA LEU A 41 -20.43 -4.61 0.74
C LEU A 41 -21.49 -5.63 0.31
N ALA A 42 -22.34 -6.14 1.21
CA ALA A 42 -23.28 -7.23 0.94
C ALA A 42 -24.14 -6.98 -0.30
N ARG A 43 -24.65 -5.75 -0.47
CA ARG A 43 -25.50 -5.39 -1.62
C ARG A 43 -24.73 -5.42 -2.94
N SER A 44 -23.47 -4.99 -2.93
CA SER A 44 -22.59 -5.06 -4.11
C SER A 44 -22.10 -6.47 -4.39
N LEU A 45 -21.80 -7.25 -3.35
CA LEU A 45 -21.41 -8.66 -3.47
C LEU A 45 -22.56 -9.53 -3.98
N GLY A 46 -23.81 -9.14 -3.69
CA GLY A 46 -25.03 -9.76 -4.18
C GLY A 46 -25.55 -9.19 -5.51
N GLY A 47 -24.84 -8.24 -6.14
CA GLY A 47 -25.21 -7.69 -7.45
C GLY A 47 -26.43 -6.76 -7.46
N THR A 48 -26.92 -6.32 -6.30
CA THR A 48 -28.05 -5.37 -6.21
C THR A 48 -27.63 -3.90 -6.24
N GLU A 49 -26.35 -3.64 -5.95
CA GLU A 49 -25.72 -2.32 -6.03
C GLU A 49 -24.33 -2.46 -6.65
N ARG A 50 -23.67 -1.33 -6.95
CA ARG A 50 -22.31 -1.31 -7.48
C ARG A 50 -21.43 -0.32 -6.74
N LEU A 51 -20.13 -0.58 -6.72
CA LEU A 51 -19.13 0.39 -6.29
C LEU A 51 -19.04 1.50 -7.34
N GLY A 52 -19.58 2.68 -7.02
CA GLY A 52 -19.73 3.78 -7.99
C GLY A 52 -18.78 4.97 -7.80
N PHE A 53 -18.05 5.05 -6.69
CA PHE A 53 -17.32 6.26 -6.35
C PHE A 53 -15.94 6.35 -7.03
N ARG A 54 -15.72 7.36 -7.87
CA ARG A 54 -14.46 7.59 -8.62
C ARG A 54 -14.14 6.43 -9.58
N ASP A 55 -12.86 6.12 -9.71
CA ASP A 55 -12.31 5.30 -10.79
C ASP A 55 -12.81 3.85 -10.72
N VAL A 56 -13.14 3.34 -9.52
CA VAL A 56 -13.68 1.97 -9.37
C VAL A 56 -14.89 1.75 -10.29
N GLY A 57 -15.85 2.67 -10.30
CA GLY A 57 -17.09 2.53 -11.07
C GLY A 57 -17.00 3.05 -12.51
N HIS A 58 -16.19 4.08 -12.75
CA HIS A 58 -16.10 4.77 -14.04
C HIS A 58 -15.00 4.25 -14.96
N PHE A 59 -13.93 3.68 -14.40
CA PHE A 59 -12.75 3.25 -15.14
C PHE A 59 -12.50 1.74 -14.99
N TYR A 60 -12.39 1.23 -13.76
CA TYR A 60 -11.96 -0.14 -13.52
C TYR A 60 -13.04 -1.20 -13.76
N THR A 61 -14.29 -0.98 -13.32
CA THR A 61 -15.41 -1.92 -13.63
C THR A 61 -15.54 -2.17 -15.13
N PRO A 62 -15.71 -1.15 -15.99
CA PRO A 62 -15.88 -1.38 -17.42
C PRO A 62 -14.62 -1.97 -18.06
N LEU A 63 -13.42 -1.52 -17.66
CA LEU A 63 -12.15 -2.05 -18.20
C LEU A 63 -12.00 -3.54 -17.90
N TYR A 64 -12.17 -3.95 -16.65
CA TYR A 64 -11.98 -5.35 -16.26
C TYR A 64 -13.10 -6.25 -16.79
N GLY A 65 -14.32 -5.73 -16.90
CA GLY A 65 -15.45 -6.42 -17.54
C GLY A 65 -15.21 -6.67 -19.04
N HIS A 66 -14.82 -5.62 -19.78
CA HIS A 66 -14.48 -5.73 -21.20
C HIS A 66 -13.33 -6.72 -21.43
N LEU A 67 -12.27 -6.61 -20.61
CA LEU A 67 -11.13 -7.51 -20.69
C LEU A 67 -11.53 -8.96 -20.41
N ALA A 68 -12.40 -9.20 -19.43
CA ALA A 68 -12.89 -10.54 -19.09
C ALA A 68 -13.75 -11.15 -20.21
N GLU A 69 -14.61 -10.37 -20.86
CA GLU A 69 -15.37 -10.82 -22.03
C GLU A 69 -14.43 -11.27 -23.15
N ARG A 70 -13.37 -10.50 -23.41
CA ARG A 70 -12.39 -10.84 -24.44
C ARG A 70 -11.55 -12.06 -24.08
N GLU A 71 -11.13 -12.19 -22.83
CA GLU A 71 -10.38 -13.35 -22.33
C GLU A 71 -11.17 -14.66 -22.44
N ARG A 72 -12.51 -14.60 -22.50
CA ARG A 72 -13.35 -15.78 -22.79
C ARG A 72 -13.27 -16.24 -24.26
N ARG A 73 -12.90 -15.36 -25.19
CA ARG A 73 -12.80 -15.63 -26.63
C ARG A 73 -11.36 -15.71 -27.14
N GLN A 74 -10.42 -15.15 -26.38
CA GLN A 74 -9.02 -14.99 -26.74
C GLN A 74 -8.16 -15.35 -25.53
N TRP A 75 -7.12 -16.15 -25.73
CA TRP A 75 -6.26 -16.54 -24.61
C TRP A 75 -5.56 -15.33 -23.95
N LEU A 76 -5.17 -14.34 -24.76
CA LEU A 76 -4.51 -13.11 -24.35
C LEU A 76 -4.89 -11.96 -25.31
N PRO A 77 -5.77 -11.04 -24.90
CA PRO A 77 -6.07 -9.84 -25.69
C PRO A 77 -4.93 -8.83 -25.59
N LEU A 78 -4.47 -8.30 -26.73
CA LEU A 78 -3.29 -7.42 -26.80
C LEU A 78 -3.63 -5.93 -26.92
N HIS A 79 -4.81 -5.60 -27.43
CA HIS A 79 -5.17 -4.23 -27.80
C HIS A 79 -6.60 -3.91 -27.35
N ASN A 80 -6.81 -2.77 -26.71
CA ASN A 80 -8.13 -2.24 -26.35
C ASN A 80 -8.53 -1.15 -27.35
N PRO A 81 -9.49 -1.40 -28.27
CA PRO A 81 -9.91 -0.42 -29.26
C PRO A 81 -10.91 0.61 -28.73
N LEU A 82 -11.38 0.47 -27.48
CA LEU A 82 -12.43 1.31 -26.90
C LEU A 82 -11.88 2.52 -26.13
N ASP A 83 -10.57 2.60 -25.95
CA ASP A 83 -9.92 3.70 -25.24
C ASP A 83 -9.03 4.50 -26.20
N GLU A 84 -9.22 5.81 -26.23
CA GLU A 84 -8.63 6.74 -27.21
C GLU A 84 -8.75 6.25 -28.67
N LEU A 85 -7.61 6.05 -29.36
CA LEU A 85 -7.52 5.44 -30.70
C LEU A 85 -7.04 3.99 -30.64
N GLY A 86 -7.03 3.43 -29.44
CA GLY A 86 -6.60 2.09 -29.13
C GLY A 86 -5.29 2.06 -28.35
N ILE A 87 -5.25 1.29 -27.26
CA ILE A 87 -4.10 1.16 -26.36
C ILE A 87 -3.65 -0.30 -26.21
N PRO A 88 -2.34 -0.59 -26.00
CA PRO A 88 -1.87 -1.94 -25.73
C PRO A 88 -2.24 -2.36 -24.30
N LEU A 89 -2.96 -3.48 -24.18
CA LEU A 89 -3.43 -3.99 -22.90
C LEU A 89 -2.29 -4.45 -21.99
N ILE A 90 -1.24 -5.06 -22.56
CA ILE A 90 -0.06 -5.46 -21.78
C ILE A 90 0.73 -4.24 -21.34
N GLY A 91 0.89 -3.24 -22.21
CA GLY A 91 1.67 -2.04 -21.90
C GLY A 91 1.05 -1.22 -20.79
N GLU A 92 -0.28 -1.08 -20.83
CA GLU A 92 -1.02 -0.33 -19.82
C GLU A 92 -1.16 -1.14 -18.52
N THR A 93 -0.36 -0.79 -17.52
CA THR A 93 -0.27 -1.51 -16.23
C THR A 93 -1.61 -1.65 -15.51
N THR A 94 -2.50 -0.66 -15.63
CA THR A 94 -3.76 -0.64 -14.89
C THR A 94 -4.78 -1.70 -15.34
N THR A 95 -4.56 -2.34 -16.49
CA THR A 95 -5.40 -3.43 -17.02
C THR A 95 -5.34 -4.69 -16.19
N ALA A 96 -4.23 -4.88 -15.44
CA ALA A 96 -3.98 -6.07 -14.64
C ALA A 96 -4.16 -7.38 -15.44
N VAL A 97 -3.81 -7.36 -16.74
CA VAL A 97 -4.04 -8.49 -17.67
C VAL A 97 -3.33 -9.77 -17.23
N PHE A 98 -2.16 -9.64 -16.60
CA PHE A 98 -1.40 -10.77 -16.07
C PHE A 98 -1.63 -11.02 -14.57
N TYR A 99 -2.52 -10.28 -13.92
CA TYR A 99 -2.76 -10.42 -12.49
C TYR A 99 -3.69 -11.61 -12.17
N PRO A 100 -3.20 -12.67 -11.51
CA PRO A 100 -3.97 -13.90 -11.36
C PRO A 100 -5.29 -13.73 -10.60
N PRO A 101 -5.37 -12.99 -9.47
CA PRO A 101 -6.63 -12.80 -8.75
C PRO A 101 -7.70 -12.07 -9.56
N ARG A 102 -7.34 -11.08 -10.39
CA ARG A 102 -8.31 -10.41 -11.28
C ARG A 102 -8.86 -11.41 -12.29
N ARG A 103 -7.98 -12.15 -12.98
CA ARG A 103 -8.42 -13.16 -13.96
C ARG A 103 -9.33 -14.22 -13.34
N LEU A 104 -8.97 -14.75 -12.16
CA LEU A 104 -9.76 -15.77 -11.48
C LEU A 104 -11.15 -15.27 -11.09
N ILE A 105 -11.24 -14.08 -10.47
CA ILE A 105 -12.52 -13.54 -9.99
C ILE A 105 -13.45 -13.21 -11.18
N PHE A 106 -12.94 -12.57 -12.23
CA PHE A 106 -13.73 -12.22 -13.41
C PHE A 106 -14.03 -13.40 -14.35
N TRP A 107 -13.30 -14.51 -14.18
CA TRP A 107 -13.65 -15.78 -14.80
C TRP A 107 -14.82 -16.46 -14.08
N LEU A 108 -14.81 -16.45 -12.74
CA LEU A 108 -15.86 -17.06 -11.91
C LEU A 108 -17.17 -16.26 -11.88
N ILE A 109 -17.08 -14.93 -11.97
CA ILE A 109 -18.22 -14.02 -11.85
C ILE A 109 -18.38 -13.27 -13.16
N ALA A 110 -19.47 -13.54 -13.87
CA ALA A 110 -19.73 -12.96 -15.19
C ALA A 110 -20.04 -11.46 -15.11
N GLU A 111 -20.80 -11.04 -14.10
CA GLU A 111 -21.23 -9.65 -13.90
C GLU A 111 -20.06 -8.78 -13.39
N PRO A 112 -19.57 -7.79 -14.17
CA PRO A 112 -18.37 -7.01 -13.82
C PRO A 112 -18.48 -6.25 -12.49
N GLU A 113 -19.64 -5.69 -12.18
CA GLU A 113 -19.92 -4.93 -10.95
C GLU A 113 -19.77 -5.82 -9.72
N THR A 114 -20.33 -7.03 -9.80
CA THR A 114 -20.26 -8.03 -8.73
C THR A 114 -18.84 -8.58 -8.62
N ALA A 115 -18.20 -8.88 -9.75
CA ALA A 115 -16.81 -9.34 -9.79
C ALA A 115 -15.85 -8.32 -9.15
N LEU A 116 -16.05 -7.03 -9.43
CA LEU A 116 -15.23 -5.96 -8.83
C LEU A 116 -15.50 -5.80 -7.33
N ALA A 117 -16.75 -5.97 -6.86
CA ALA A 117 -17.05 -5.98 -5.44
C ALA A 117 -16.31 -7.11 -4.71
N TRP A 118 -16.31 -8.32 -5.27
CA TRP A 118 -15.55 -9.46 -4.75
C TRP A 118 -14.04 -9.24 -4.83
N TYR A 119 -13.57 -8.57 -5.89
CA TYR A 119 -12.17 -8.19 -6.04
C TYR A 119 -11.73 -7.25 -4.91
N VAL A 120 -12.49 -6.18 -4.65
CA VAL A 120 -12.22 -5.23 -3.56
C VAL A 120 -12.26 -5.93 -2.21
N PHE A 121 -13.32 -6.71 -1.94
CA PHE A 121 -13.49 -7.44 -0.70
C PHE A 121 -12.32 -8.40 -0.42
N GLY A 122 -11.93 -9.18 -1.42
CA GLY A 122 -10.82 -10.13 -1.32
C GLY A 122 -9.48 -9.44 -1.00
N HIS A 123 -9.22 -8.28 -1.59
CA HIS A 123 -7.97 -7.54 -1.32
C HIS A 123 -7.96 -6.87 0.04
N LEU A 124 -9.09 -6.35 0.54
CA LEU A 124 -9.18 -5.83 1.92
C LEU A 124 -8.96 -6.94 2.95
N LEU A 125 -9.51 -8.14 2.69
CA LEU A 125 -9.26 -9.32 3.54
C LEU A 125 -7.79 -9.75 3.48
N ALA A 126 -7.21 -9.80 2.28
CA ALA A 126 -5.81 -10.13 2.08
C ALA A 126 -4.87 -9.11 2.76
N ALA A 127 -5.18 -7.82 2.70
CA ALA A 127 -4.46 -6.76 3.40
C ALA A 127 -4.44 -6.98 4.91
N GLY A 128 -5.57 -7.35 5.53
CA GLY A 128 -5.62 -7.69 6.95
C GLY A 128 -4.78 -8.92 7.30
N ILE A 129 -4.91 -10.00 6.53
CA ILE A 129 -4.13 -11.23 6.76
C ILE A 129 -2.63 -10.97 6.60
N ALA A 130 -2.24 -10.20 5.58
CA ALA A 130 -0.86 -9.80 5.33
C ALA A 130 -0.30 -8.92 6.47
N ALA A 131 -1.09 -7.96 6.97
CA ALA A 131 -0.71 -7.13 8.11
C ALA A 131 -0.54 -7.95 9.40
N CYS A 132 -1.40 -8.94 9.64
CA CYS A 132 -1.23 -9.88 10.75
C CYS A 132 0.11 -10.63 10.66
N TYR A 133 0.46 -11.12 9.46
CA TYR A 133 1.74 -11.79 9.23
C TYR A 133 2.93 -10.84 9.44
N ALA A 134 2.84 -9.61 8.92
CA ALA A 134 3.85 -8.59 9.10
C ALA A 134 4.07 -8.24 10.58
N ALA A 135 2.99 -8.04 11.35
CA ALA A 135 3.06 -7.78 12.78
C ALA A 135 3.71 -8.93 13.56
N GLN A 136 3.40 -10.18 13.23
CA GLN A 136 4.08 -11.35 13.82
C GLN A 136 5.58 -11.36 13.49
N ARG A 137 5.95 -10.99 12.25
CA ARG A 137 7.35 -10.89 11.82
C ARG A 137 8.08 -9.72 12.47
N ALA A 138 7.36 -8.66 12.85
CA ALA A 138 7.82 -7.55 13.69
C ALA A 138 7.85 -7.91 15.19
N GLY A 139 7.48 -9.14 15.57
CA GLY A 139 7.54 -9.66 16.93
C GLY A 139 6.36 -9.25 17.82
N ALA A 140 5.23 -8.84 17.25
CA ALA A 140 3.99 -8.68 17.99
C ALA A 140 3.51 -10.04 18.56
N ASP A 141 2.87 -9.99 19.72
CA ASP A 141 2.16 -11.13 20.27
C ASP A 141 0.87 -11.43 19.46
N PRO A 142 0.14 -12.53 19.74
CA PRO A 142 -1.07 -12.86 19.00
C PRO A 142 -2.16 -11.78 19.02
N HIS A 143 -2.25 -10.98 20.09
CA HIS A 143 -3.24 -9.91 20.20
C HIS A 143 -2.84 -8.69 19.38
N GLY A 144 -1.57 -8.29 19.40
CA GLY A 144 -1.03 -7.23 18.55
C GLY A 144 -1.13 -7.58 17.07
N ALA A 145 -0.89 -8.84 16.71
CA ALA A 145 -1.08 -9.32 15.34
C ALA A 145 -2.55 -9.31 14.90
N ALA A 146 -3.46 -9.74 15.78
CA ALA A 146 -4.90 -9.67 15.55
C ALA A 146 -5.39 -8.21 15.43
N PHE A 147 -4.83 -7.30 16.22
CA PHE A 147 -5.11 -5.88 16.14
C PHE A 147 -4.67 -5.30 14.78
N ALA A 148 -3.44 -5.62 14.32
CA ALA A 148 -2.97 -5.20 12.99
C ALA A 148 -3.85 -5.74 11.86
N MET A 149 -4.36 -6.97 11.97
CA MET A 149 -5.29 -7.57 11.01
C MET A 149 -6.54 -6.72 10.79
N LEU A 150 -7.07 -6.14 11.86
CA LEU A 150 -8.28 -5.30 11.81
C LEU A 150 -7.97 -3.89 11.35
N ILE A 151 -6.96 -3.27 11.97
CA ILE A 151 -6.74 -1.83 11.85
C ILE A 151 -6.18 -1.44 10.50
N TYR A 152 -5.26 -2.23 9.94
CA TYR A 152 -4.60 -1.90 8.68
C TYR A 152 -5.60 -1.72 7.52
N PRO A 153 -6.43 -2.73 7.14
CA PRO A 153 -7.37 -2.61 6.03
C PRO A 153 -8.52 -1.63 6.29
N LEU A 154 -8.85 -1.35 7.56
CA LEU A 154 -9.93 -0.45 7.96
C LEU A 154 -9.48 1.01 8.17
N SER A 155 -8.18 1.28 8.07
CA SER A 155 -7.64 2.63 8.12
C SER A 155 -8.03 3.41 6.86
N GLY A 156 -8.20 4.73 7.02
CA GLY A 156 -8.62 5.64 5.95
C GLY A 156 -7.79 5.51 4.66
N PRO A 157 -6.45 5.58 4.72
CA PRO A 157 -5.57 5.46 3.55
C PRO A 157 -5.69 4.13 2.81
N ILE A 158 -6.06 3.03 3.49
CA ILE A 158 -6.16 1.69 2.89
C ILE A 158 -7.58 1.41 2.42
N LEU A 159 -8.58 1.61 3.30
CA LEU A 159 -9.98 1.36 2.99
C LEU A 159 -10.41 2.17 1.76
N PHE A 160 -9.98 3.43 1.67
CA PHE A 160 -10.27 4.32 0.54
C PHE A 160 -9.81 3.76 -0.83
N LEU A 161 -8.77 2.91 -0.85
CA LEU A 161 -8.23 2.35 -2.10
C LEU A 161 -9.21 1.41 -2.79
N TYR A 162 -10.35 1.06 -2.18
CA TYR A 162 -11.46 0.45 -2.90
C TYR A 162 -11.84 1.25 -4.15
N SER A 163 -11.66 2.58 -4.12
CA SER A 163 -11.96 3.47 -5.25
C SER A 163 -10.89 3.42 -6.36
N ASN A 164 -9.73 2.80 -6.10
CA ASN A 164 -8.59 2.66 -7.02
C ASN A 164 -7.92 1.28 -6.84
N PRO A 165 -8.48 0.22 -7.45
CA PRO A 165 -8.08 -1.16 -7.23
C PRO A 165 -6.59 -1.49 -7.40
N PRO A 166 -5.82 -0.91 -8.36
CA PRO A 166 -4.37 -1.18 -8.43
C PRO A 166 -3.60 -0.82 -7.16
N PHE A 167 -3.95 0.29 -6.50
CA PHE A 167 -3.31 0.67 -5.24
C PHE A 167 -3.79 -0.20 -4.07
N LEU A 168 -5.05 -0.65 -4.09
CA LEU A 168 -5.54 -1.62 -3.10
C LEU A 168 -4.81 -2.96 -3.22
N VAL A 169 -4.52 -3.39 -4.46
CA VAL A 169 -3.69 -4.59 -4.69
C VAL A 169 -2.34 -4.43 -4.01
N SER A 170 -1.67 -3.30 -4.24
CA SER A 170 -0.39 -3.05 -3.58
C SER A 170 -0.48 -3.00 -2.08
N ALA A 171 -1.47 -2.32 -1.51
CA ALA A 171 -1.72 -2.33 -0.08
C ALA A 171 -1.93 -3.74 0.48
N ALA A 172 -2.55 -4.65 -0.28
CA ALA A 172 -2.76 -6.03 0.15
C ALA A 172 -1.46 -6.86 0.23
N TRP A 173 -0.54 -6.66 -0.72
CA TRP A 173 0.70 -7.45 -0.80
C TRP A 173 1.91 -6.81 -0.12
N MET A 174 1.90 -5.48 0.04
CA MET A 174 2.98 -4.70 0.64
C MET A 174 3.41 -5.21 2.03
N PRO A 175 2.50 -5.57 2.97
CA PRO A 175 2.91 -6.10 4.27
C PRO A 175 3.72 -7.41 4.14
N LEU A 176 3.38 -8.29 3.20
CA LEU A 176 4.14 -9.52 2.94
C LEU A 176 5.53 -9.20 2.37
N ALA A 177 5.61 -8.25 1.43
CA ALA A 177 6.86 -7.82 0.83
C ALA A 177 7.82 -7.24 1.88
N LEU A 178 7.34 -6.39 2.78
CA LEU A 178 8.12 -5.85 3.89
C LEU A 178 8.52 -6.94 4.89
N ALA A 179 7.60 -7.84 5.24
CA ALA A 179 7.85 -8.91 6.20
C ALA A 179 8.94 -9.89 5.77
N GLY A 180 8.92 -10.29 4.49
CA GLY A 180 9.99 -11.08 3.90
C GLY A 180 11.27 -10.27 3.72
N GLY A 181 11.16 -9.07 3.13
CA GLY A 181 12.29 -8.23 2.74
C GLY A 181 13.15 -7.80 3.92
N LEU A 182 12.54 -7.30 5.00
CA LEU A 182 13.26 -6.94 6.23
C LEU A 182 13.86 -8.19 6.91
N GLY A 183 13.17 -9.33 6.82
CA GLY A 183 13.68 -10.61 7.29
C GLY A 183 14.98 -11.05 6.60
N LEU A 184 15.04 -10.87 5.27
CA LEU A 184 16.21 -11.20 4.44
C LEU A 184 17.47 -10.43 4.85
N LEU A 185 17.32 -9.19 5.33
CA LEU A 185 18.45 -8.35 5.77
C LEU A 185 19.13 -8.94 7.01
N SER A 186 18.36 -9.57 7.89
CA SER A 186 18.87 -10.21 9.11
C SER A 186 19.46 -11.60 8.84
N ARG A 187 18.78 -12.40 8.01
CA ARG A 187 19.20 -13.75 7.64
C ARG A 187 18.65 -14.13 6.27
N PHE A 188 19.41 -14.90 5.50
CA PHE A 188 18.88 -15.47 4.27
C PHE A 188 17.84 -16.56 4.58
N SER A 189 16.75 -16.55 3.83
CA SER A 189 15.66 -17.51 3.91
C SER A 189 15.00 -17.60 2.54
N ALA A 190 15.02 -18.78 1.92
CA ALA A 190 14.37 -19.00 0.62
C ALA A 190 12.87 -18.69 0.66
N ARG A 191 12.23 -18.96 1.82
CA ARG A 191 10.83 -18.58 2.07
C ARG A 191 10.64 -17.07 2.05
N ASP A 192 11.47 -16.32 2.76
CA ASP A 192 11.35 -14.85 2.79
C ASP A 192 11.68 -14.25 1.41
N LEU A 193 12.62 -14.84 0.66
CA LEU A 193 12.91 -14.49 -0.73
C LEU A 193 11.68 -14.69 -1.62
N ALA A 194 11.05 -15.87 -1.57
CA ALA A 194 9.86 -16.17 -2.36
C ALA A 194 8.68 -15.25 -1.99
N ILE A 195 8.41 -15.05 -0.70
CA ILE A 195 7.34 -14.16 -0.22
C ILE A 195 7.57 -12.74 -0.75
N THR A 196 8.79 -12.22 -0.63
CA THR A 196 9.12 -10.86 -1.07
C THR A 196 8.98 -10.73 -2.58
N ALA A 197 9.57 -11.64 -3.35
CA ALA A 197 9.57 -11.57 -4.81
C ALA A 197 8.17 -11.74 -5.40
N ILE A 198 7.38 -12.69 -4.88
CA ILE A 198 5.99 -12.91 -5.31
C ILE A 198 5.13 -11.69 -4.96
N ALA A 199 5.24 -11.16 -3.74
CA ALA A 199 4.46 -9.99 -3.34
C ALA A 199 4.78 -8.78 -4.24
N LEU A 200 6.06 -8.48 -4.47
CA LEU A 200 6.48 -7.40 -5.37
C LEU A 200 6.00 -7.63 -6.81
N ALA A 201 6.07 -8.86 -7.32
CA ALA A 201 5.57 -9.19 -8.64
C ALA A 201 4.05 -8.98 -8.73
N LEU A 202 3.28 -9.41 -7.73
CA LEU A 202 1.82 -9.23 -7.67
C LEU A 202 1.41 -7.75 -7.62
N MET A 203 2.21 -6.88 -6.97
CA MET A 203 1.99 -5.43 -6.98
C MET A 203 2.17 -4.85 -8.39
N VAL A 204 3.23 -5.26 -9.10
CA VAL A 204 3.49 -4.84 -10.50
C VAL A 204 2.40 -5.36 -11.43
N LEU A 205 2.08 -6.65 -11.35
CA LEU A 205 1.06 -7.30 -12.18
C LEU A 205 -0.34 -6.73 -11.91
N GLY A 206 -0.63 -6.32 -10.67
CA GLY A 206 -1.87 -5.66 -10.28
C GLY A 206 -2.00 -4.20 -10.72
N GLY A 207 -0.96 -3.64 -11.35
CA GLY A 207 -0.99 -2.32 -11.95
C GLY A 207 -0.41 -1.19 -11.11
N ASP A 208 0.36 -1.50 -10.06
CA ASP A 208 1.02 -0.48 -9.24
C ASP A 208 2.51 -0.76 -9.00
N PRO A 209 3.34 -0.62 -10.06
CA PRO A 209 4.80 -0.75 -9.95
C PRO A 209 5.42 0.31 -9.02
N GLN A 210 4.74 1.44 -8.79
CA GLN A 210 5.26 2.51 -7.92
C GLN A 210 5.35 2.07 -6.47
N THR A 211 4.32 1.42 -5.91
CA THR A 211 4.43 0.93 -4.53
C THR A 211 5.47 -0.16 -4.40
N ALA A 212 5.62 -1.02 -5.42
CA ALA A 212 6.71 -2.02 -5.44
C ALA A 212 8.08 -1.34 -5.39
N ALA A 213 8.27 -0.25 -6.15
CA ALA A 213 9.48 0.57 -6.09
C ALA A 213 9.67 1.21 -4.70
N ASN A 214 8.61 1.73 -4.07
CA ASN A 214 8.67 2.30 -2.71
C ASN A 214 9.11 1.26 -1.66
N VAL A 215 8.62 0.01 -1.75
CA VAL A 215 9.10 -1.09 -0.91
C VAL A 215 10.59 -1.37 -1.19
N GLY A 216 11.01 -1.35 -2.46
CA GLY A 216 12.40 -1.46 -2.85
C GLY A 216 13.29 -0.35 -2.25
N VAL A 217 12.81 0.90 -2.22
CA VAL A 217 13.49 2.03 -1.57
C VAL A 217 13.66 1.80 -0.09
N ILE A 218 12.60 1.39 0.62
CA ILE A 218 12.69 1.03 2.04
C ILE A 218 13.73 -0.09 2.23
N GLY A 219 13.65 -1.14 1.43
CA GLY A 219 14.59 -2.26 1.45
C GLY A 219 16.04 -1.82 1.24
N LEU A 220 16.28 -0.90 0.29
CA LEU A 220 17.60 -0.34 0.00
C LEU A 220 18.15 0.48 1.17
N LEU A 221 17.32 1.36 1.76
CA LEU A 221 17.70 2.17 2.92
C LEU A 221 18.10 1.29 4.10
N PHE A 222 17.31 0.25 4.39
CA PHE A 222 17.62 -0.68 5.48
C PHE A 222 18.77 -1.62 5.15
N ALA A 223 18.94 -2.04 3.89
CA ALA A 223 20.11 -2.78 3.47
C ALA A 223 21.39 -1.95 3.68
N ALA A 224 21.40 -0.68 3.24
CA ALA A 224 22.51 0.24 3.43
C ALA A 224 22.80 0.51 4.92
N PHE A 225 21.77 0.63 5.75
CA PHE A 225 21.96 0.77 7.20
C PHE A 225 22.49 -0.51 7.87
N THR A 226 22.08 -1.68 7.39
CA THR A 226 22.45 -2.97 8.00
C THR A 226 23.83 -3.44 7.54
N ILE A 227 24.22 -3.12 6.30
CA ILE A 227 25.47 -3.59 5.67
C ILE A 227 26.72 -3.07 6.41
N VAL A 228 26.67 -1.85 6.92
CA VAL A 228 27.81 -1.23 7.63
C VAL A 228 28.13 -1.93 8.95
N ARG A 229 27.17 -2.68 9.51
CA ARG A 229 27.29 -3.40 10.79
C ARG A 229 27.77 -4.84 10.63
N HIS A 230 27.96 -5.32 9.41
CA HIS A 230 28.30 -6.71 9.13
C HIS A 230 29.67 -6.85 8.48
N GLU A 231 30.32 -7.99 8.73
CA GLU A 231 31.54 -8.42 8.04
C GLU A 231 31.25 -8.76 6.56
N ARG A 232 32.32 -8.92 5.75
CA ARG A 232 32.25 -9.16 4.29
C ARG A 232 31.22 -10.23 3.89
N ARG A 233 31.19 -11.37 4.59
CA ARG A 233 30.22 -12.46 4.30
C ARG A 233 28.77 -12.02 4.53
N GLY A 234 28.51 -11.29 5.61
CA GLY A 234 27.19 -10.71 5.88
C GLY A 234 26.78 -9.65 4.86
N ARG A 235 27.73 -8.82 4.42
CA ARG A 235 27.50 -7.81 3.37
C ARG A 235 27.10 -8.43 2.05
N LEU A 236 27.84 -9.43 1.60
CA LEU A 236 27.54 -10.18 0.38
C LEU A 236 26.18 -10.86 0.46
N ARG A 237 25.83 -11.44 1.62
CA ARG A 237 24.50 -12.02 1.85
C ARG A 237 23.38 -10.99 1.70
N ILE A 238 23.52 -9.81 2.32
CA ILE A 238 22.51 -8.73 2.24
C ILE A 238 22.32 -8.29 0.78
N LEU A 239 23.43 -8.03 0.08
CA LEU A 239 23.40 -7.64 -1.34
C LEU A 239 22.77 -8.74 -2.22
N ALA A 240 23.19 -10.00 -2.04
CA ALA A 240 22.63 -11.12 -2.79
C ALA A 240 21.14 -11.33 -2.50
N SER A 241 20.69 -11.13 -1.25
CA SER A 241 19.28 -11.28 -0.88
C SER A 241 18.43 -10.17 -1.48
N PHE A 242 18.91 -8.92 -1.42
CA PHE A 242 18.23 -7.77 -2.00
C PHE A 242 18.15 -7.90 -3.53
N SER A 243 19.30 -8.11 -4.19
CA SER A 243 19.36 -8.27 -5.65
C SER A 243 18.57 -9.50 -6.12
N GLY A 244 18.62 -10.60 -5.37
CA GLY A 244 17.85 -11.80 -5.66
C GLY A 244 16.34 -11.57 -5.59
N ALA A 245 15.86 -10.81 -4.59
CA ALA A 245 14.43 -10.49 -4.47
C ALA A 245 13.94 -9.61 -5.62
N VAL A 246 14.73 -8.60 -6.00
CA VAL A 246 14.43 -7.70 -7.13
C VAL A 246 14.49 -8.44 -8.47
N ALA A 247 15.53 -9.25 -8.70
CA ALA A 247 15.66 -10.01 -9.95
C ALA A 247 14.53 -11.03 -10.11
N LEU A 248 14.18 -11.75 -9.04
CA LEU A 248 13.09 -12.72 -9.07
C LEU A 248 11.73 -12.05 -9.25
N SER A 249 11.47 -10.88 -8.64
CA SER A 249 10.20 -10.17 -8.85
C SER A 249 10.06 -9.66 -10.29
N ILE A 250 11.14 -9.14 -10.89
CA ILE A 250 11.16 -8.73 -12.30
C ILE A 250 10.93 -9.95 -13.21
N LEU A 251 11.56 -11.09 -12.91
CA LEU A 251 11.38 -12.32 -13.69
C LEU A 251 9.92 -12.80 -13.64
N LEU A 252 9.30 -12.78 -12.46
CA LEU A 252 7.90 -13.18 -12.28
C LEU A 252 6.91 -12.21 -12.96
N ALA A 253 7.24 -10.92 -13.01
CA ALA A 253 6.43 -9.89 -13.67
C ALA A 253 6.91 -9.57 -15.10
N PHE A 254 7.80 -10.39 -15.67
CA PHE A 254 8.57 -10.03 -16.87
C PHE A 254 7.70 -9.57 -18.06
N PRO A 255 6.62 -10.29 -18.46
CA PRO A 255 5.79 -9.87 -19.59
C PRO A 255 5.16 -8.48 -19.39
N GLN A 256 4.73 -8.18 -18.15
CA GLN A 256 4.16 -6.88 -17.79
C GLN A 256 5.23 -5.79 -17.81
N VAL A 257 6.40 -6.03 -17.20
CA VAL A 257 7.50 -5.06 -17.15
C VAL A 257 7.96 -4.68 -18.56
N VAL A 258 8.18 -5.67 -19.43
CA VAL A 258 8.64 -5.43 -20.80
C VAL A 258 7.60 -4.65 -21.61
N GLY A 259 6.34 -5.06 -21.58
CA GLY A 259 5.30 -4.34 -22.34
C GLY A 259 5.07 -2.91 -21.83
N SER A 260 5.14 -2.69 -20.51
CA SER A 260 5.00 -1.35 -19.95
C SER A 260 6.20 -0.46 -20.27
N LEU A 261 7.41 -1.00 -20.34
CA LEU A 261 8.59 -0.25 -20.80
C LEU A 261 8.46 0.14 -22.28
N ASP A 262 8.05 -0.79 -23.14
CA ASP A 262 7.82 -0.52 -24.57
C ASP A 262 6.81 0.60 -24.77
N TRP A 263 5.68 0.55 -24.06
CA TRP A 263 4.65 1.58 -24.13
C TRP A 263 5.10 2.92 -23.53
N ALA A 264 5.83 2.89 -22.40
CA ALA A 264 6.30 4.11 -21.75
C ALA A 264 7.24 4.94 -22.64
N LEU A 265 8.09 4.28 -23.44
CA LEU A 265 9.00 4.95 -24.38
C LEU A 265 8.28 5.66 -25.53
N GLN A 266 7.07 5.21 -25.87
CA GLN A 266 6.23 5.80 -26.91
C GLN A 266 5.31 6.91 -26.38
N SER A 267 5.25 7.09 -25.05
CA SER A 267 4.40 8.09 -24.44
C SER A 267 4.91 9.50 -24.69
N VAL A 268 4.02 10.40 -25.12
CA VAL A 268 4.27 11.86 -25.21
C VAL A 268 4.82 12.43 -23.90
N ARG A 269 4.55 11.76 -22.78
CA ARG A 269 5.01 12.14 -21.43
C ARG A 269 6.50 11.88 -21.22
N TYR A 270 7.07 10.86 -21.85
CA TYR A 270 8.51 10.55 -21.78
C TYR A 270 9.31 11.55 -22.62
N GLY A 271 8.85 11.88 -23.83
CA GLY A 271 9.52 12.82 -24.75
C GLY A 271 9.45 14.29 -24.33
N ALA A 272 8.41 14.71 -23.58
CA ALA A 272 8.24 16.10 -23.15
C ALA A 272 8.96 16.46 -21.83
N GLY A 273 9.84 15.59 -21.31
CA GLY A 273 10.57 15.82 -20.06
C GLY A 273 9.68 15.91 -18.81
N GLY A 274 8.43 15.45 -18.88
CA GLY A 274 7.41 15.58 -17.84
C GLY A 274 7.08 17.04 -17.49
N ARG A 275 5.81 17.41 -17.34
CA ARG A 275 5.50 18.70 -16.69
C ARG A 275 5.97 18.62 -15.23
N PRO A 276 6.98 19.40 -14.78
CA PRO A 276 7.55 19.25 -13.43
C PRO A 276 6.51 19.41 -12.31
N ALA A 277 5.41 20.12 -12.59
CA ALA A 277 4.32 20.36 -11.67
C ALA A 277 3.50 19.09 -11.32
N ALA A 278 3.28 18.17 -12.26
CA ALA A 278 2.39 17.01 -12.04
C ALA A 278 3.03 15.90 -11.17
N ILE A 279 4.35 15.96 -10.96
CA ILE A 279 5.10 15.02 -10.11
C ILE A 279 4.63 15.13 -8.66
N TYR A 280 4.40 16.37 -8.21
CA TYR A 280 4.04 16.72 -6.84
C TYR A 280 2.53 16.87 -6.62
N ASP A 281 1.70 16.50 -7.59
CA ASP A 281 0.25 16.47 -7.40
C ASP A 281 -0.11 15.54 -6.23
N PHE A 282 -1.11 15.92 -5.45
CA PHE A 282 -1.52 15.22 -4.23
C PHE A 282 -0.40 15.08 -3.19
N SER A 283 0.43 16.11 -3.05
CA SER A 283 1.31 16.26 -1.89
C SER A 283 0.49 16.39 -0.60
N VAL A 284 0.97 15.79 0.48
CA VAL A 284 0.29 15.81 1.78
C VAL A 284 0.90 16.94 2.61
N ALA A 285 0.14 18.02 2.81
CA ALA A 285 0.63 19.14 3.61
C ALA A 285 0.84 18.74 5.09
N PRO A 286 1.83 19.33 5.79
CA PRO A 286 2.13 18.97 7.19
C PRO A 286 0.95 19.13 8.15
N TRP A 287 0.06 20.11 7.92
CA TRP A 287 -1.13 20.33 8.75
C TRP A 287 -2.16 19.19 8.65
N HIS A 288 -2.08 18.35 7.61
CA HIS A 288 -2.92 17.14 7.49
C HIS A 288 -2.41 15.97 8.31
N TRP A 289 -1.26 16.07 8.98
CA TRP A 289 -0.81 15.02 9.89
C TRP A 289 -1.72 14.86 11.10
N ALA A 290 -2.41 15.93 11.52
CA ALA A 290 -3.47 15.82 12.51
C ALA A 290 -4.60 14.89 12.03
N GLU A 291 -4.84 14.80 10.72
CA GLU A 291 -5.86 13.92 10.14
C GLU A 291 -5.50 12.43 10.20
N LEU A 292 -4.22 12.09 10.42
CA LEU A 292 -3.82 10.71 10.72
C LEU A 292 -4.44 10.25 12.05
N PHE A 293 -4.56 11.16 13.02
CA PHE A 293 -5.04 10.89 14.39
C PHE A 293 -6.51 11.26 14.64
N LEU A 294 -6.99 12.35 14.05
CA LEU A 294 -8.38 12.79 14.17
C LEU A 294 -9.05 12.77 12.79
N PRO A 295 -10.12 12.00 12.58
CA PRO A 295 -10.81 12.03 11.31
C PRO A 295 -11.34 13.44 11.05
N THR A 296 -11.14 13.96 9.83
CA THR A 296 -11.71 15.24 9.37
C THR A 296 -11.25 16.48 10.16
N ALA A 297 -10.04 16.48 10.73
CA ALA A 297 -9.51 17.62 11.48
C ALA A 297 -9.45 18.91 10.65
N ALA A 298 -9.19 18.80 9.34
CA ALA A 298 -9.23 19.95 8.44
C ALA A 298 -10.64 20.21 7.85
N GLY A 299 -11.65 19.40 8.19
CA GLY A 299 -13.01 19.41 7.65
C GLY A 299 -13.29 18.26 6.66
N ARG A 300 -14.47 18.24 6.06
CA ARG A 300 -14.93 17.15 5.16
C ARG A 300 -14.83 17.56 3.69
N LEU A 301 -14.53 16.60 2.83
CA LEU A 301 -14.63 16.76 1.37
C LEU A 301 -16.03 16.45 0.84
N PHE A 302 -16.72 15.50 1.48
CA PHE A 302 -18.03 14.98 1.06
C PHE A 302 -18.92 14.69 2.28
N PRO A 303 -20.25 14.62 2.09
CA PRO A 303 -20.98 15.08 0.90
C PRO A 303 -21.01 16.61 0.79
N ILE A 304 -20.85 17.32 1.91
CA ILE A 304 -20.78 18.77 1.98
C ILE A 304 -19.33 19.17 2.25
N TYR A 305 -18.76 19.95 1.35
CA TYR A 305 -17.41 20.46 1.46
C TYR A 305 -17.30 21.46 2.63
N THR A 306 -16.51 21.11 3.64
CA THR A 306 -16.28 21.91 4.86
C THR A 306 -14.79 21.99 5.20
N ARG A 307 -13.91 21.51 4.30
CA ARG A 307 -12.47 21.51 4.50
C ARG A 307 -11.99 22.96 4.55
N ILE A 308 -11.44 23.44 5.66
CA ILE A 308 -10.98 24.83 5.83
C ILE A 308 -9.54 25.04 5.35
N SER A 309 -8.78 23.96 5.24
CA SER A 309 -7.36 24.03 4.92
C SER A 309 -7.06 24.50 3.49
N HIS A 310 -8.06 24.52 2.59
CA HIS A 310 -7.92 25.14 1.26
C HIS A 310 -7.60 26.64 1.30
N LEU A 311 -7.80 27.28 2.47
CA LEU A 311 -7.38 28.66 2.71
C LEU A 311 -5.85 28.78 2.87
N LEU A 312 -5.14 27.67 3.13
CA LEU A 312 -3.69 27.64 3.24
C LEU A 312 -3.05 27.53 1.85
N PRO A 313 -1.98 28.30 1.57
CA PRO A 313 -1.26 28.23 0.30
C PRO A 313 -0.81 26.80 -0.01
N ASN A 314 -0.89 26.42 -1.29
CA ASN A 314 -0.47 25.11 -1.79
C ASN A 314 -1.22 23.89 -1.19
N ASP A 315 -2.30 24.07 -0.42
CA ASP A 315 -3.20 22.96 -0.06
C ASP A 315 -4.07 22.56 -1.26
N GLY A 316 -3.47 21.70 -2.09
CA GLY A 316 -4.05 21.29 -3.36
C GLY A 316 -5.06 20.15 -3.26
N ARG A 317 -5.12 19.37 -4.34
CA ARG A 317 -6.01 18.23 -4.48
C ARG A 317 -5.64 17.14 -3.48
N THR A 318 -6.64 16.49 -2.90
CA THR A 318 -6.47 15.35 -2.00
C THR A 318 -6.54 14.03 -2.74
N TRP A 319 -5.59 13.14 -2.48
CA TRP A 319 -5.60 11.80 -3.05
C TRP A 319 -6.70 10.95 -2.41
N ALA A 320 -6.60 10.76 -1.09
CA ALA A 320 -7.54 10.05 -0.25
C ALA A 320 -8.54 11.00 0.41
N VAL A 321 -9.77 10.52 0.63
CA VAL A 321 -10.84 11.30 1.28
C VAL A 321 -10.61 11.44 2.79
N THR A 322 -9.84 10.53 3.38
CA THR A 322 -9.44 10.58 4.78
C THR A 322 -8.04 10.01 4.93
N LEU A 323 -7.21 10.67 5.76
CA LEU A 323 -5.89 10.18 6.12
C LEU A 323 -5.90 9.37 7.42
N TYR A 324 -7.06 9.22 8.07
CA TYR A 324 -7.18 8.65 9.41
C TYR A 324 -6.58 7.23 9.50
N ALA A 325 -5.39 7.13 10.08
CA ALA A 325 -4.67 5.88 10.29
C ALA A 325 -5.14 5.15 11.55
N GLY A 326 -5.78 5.87 12.47
CA GLY A 326 -6.36 5.35 13.71
C GLY A 326 -5.78 6.05 14.95
N ALA A 327 -6.64 6.54 15.84
CA ALA A 327 -6.20 7.19 17.07
C ALA A 327 -5.45 6.21 17.99
N VAL A 328 -5.99 5.01 18.17
CA VAL A 328 -5.38 3.96 19.02
C VAL A 328 -4.01 3.49 18.50
N PRO A 329 -3.84 3.04 17.23
CA PRO A 329 -2.53 2.61 16.75
C PRO A 329 -1.49 3.74 16.83
N LEU A 330 -1.85 4.99 16.49
CA LEU A 330 -0.92 6.11 16.59
C LEU A 330 -0.53 6.45 18.03
N ALA A 331 -1.46 6.35 18.99
CA ALA A 331 -1.14 6.53 20.40
C ALA A 331 -0.18 5.44 20.90
N LEU A 332 -0.39 4.18 20.51
CA LEU A 332 0.51 3.07 20.84
C LEU A 332 1.90 3.26 20.21
N THR A 333 1.96 3.68 18.95
CA THR A 333 3.23 3.99 18.25
C THR A 333 3.97 5.15 18.92
N TRP A 334 3.25 6.20 19.33
CA TRP A 334 3.84 7.32 20.09
C TRP A 334 4.42 6.86 21.42
N LEU A 335 3.68 6.07 22.22
CA LEU A 335 4.19 5.51 23.48
C LEU A 335 5.44 4.65 23.26
N ARG A 336 5.47 3.87 22.18
CA ARG A 336 6.63 3.07 21.77
C ARG A 336 7.84 3.95 21.45
N TYR A 337 7.67 5.04 20.71
CA TYR A 337 8.76 5.98 20.41
C TYR A 337 9.28 6.75 21.63
N ARG A 338 8.46 6.93 22.68
CA ARG A 338 8.91 7.49 23.96
C ARG A 338 9.79 6.55 24.78
N GLN A 339 9.93 5.30 24.37
CA GLN A 339 10.77 4.30 25.03
C GLN A 339 11.85 3.79 24.05
N PRO A 340 12.93 4.57 23.79
CA PRO A 340 13.91 4.24 22.76
C PRO A 340 14.57 2.86 22.91
N GLY A 341 14.63 2.33 24.14
CA GLY A 341 15.13 0.97 24.42
C GLY A 341 14.31 -0.17 23.81
N HIS A 342 13.06 0.09 23.40
CA HIS A 342 12.16 -0.89 22.77
C HIS A 342 12.16 -0.83 21.23
N LEU A 343 12.94 0.07 20.62
CA LEU A 343 13.06 0.18 19.17
C LEU A 343 13.95 -0.92 18.62
N ARG A 344 13.44 -1.68 17.64
CA ARG A 344 14.07 -2.89 17.10
C ARG A 344 15.19 -2.58 16.11
N ARG A 345 15.26 -1.35 15.58
CA ARG A 345 16.24 -0.89 14.56
C ARG A 345 16.32 -1.84 13.34
N ASP A 346 15.27 -2.59 13.06
CA ASP A 346 15.20 -3.66 12.05
C ASP A 346 14.32 -3.32 10.85
N GLY A 347 13.79 -2.09 10.77
CA GLY A 347 12.91 -1.67 9.68
C GLY A 347 11.62 -1.02 10.16
N TRP A 348 10.91 -1.76 11.00
CA TRP A 348 9.51 -1.51 11.31
C TRP A 348 9.27 -0.15 11.94
N ASP A 349 10.11 0.24 12.89
CA ASP A 349 9.96 1.51 13.61
C ASP A 349 10.15 2.75 12.72
N ALA A 350 10.70 2.62 11.50
CA ALA A 350 10.87 3.76 10.59
C ALA A 350 9.81 3.84 9.48
N LEU A 351 8.87 2.90 9.38
CA LEU A 351 7.83 2.93 8.35
C LEU A 351 6.97 4.19 8.43
N LEU A 352 6.41 4.50 9.61
CA LEU A 352 5.61 5.70 9.84
C LEU A 352 6.37 7.01 9.52
N PRO A 353 7.57 7.28 10.06
CA PRO A 353 8.27 8.52 9.73
C PRO A 353 8.67 8.60 8.26
N ILE A 354 9.10 7.50 7.62
CA ILE A 354 9.39 7.48 6.18
C ILE A 354 8.13 7.82 5.39
N ALA A 355 7.00 7.17 5.70
CA ALA A 355 5.71 7.39 5.04
C ALA A 355 5.28 8.86 5.11
N VAL A 356 5.29 9.42 6.32
CA VAL A 356 4.86 10.78 6.60
C VAL A 356 5.75 11.81 5.90
N VAL A 357 7.07 11.69 6.01
CA VAL A 357 8.01 12.64 5.38
C VAL A 357 8.04 12.49 3.86
N ALA A 358 8.00 11.27 3.32
CA ALA A 358 7.98 11.05 1.87
C ALA A 358 6.68 11.50 1.21
N SER A 359 5.57 11.55 1.97
CA SER A 359 4.28 12.05 1.49
C SER A 359 4.19 13.58 1.36
N LEU A 360 5.14 14.32 1.94
CA LEU A 360 5.16 15.79 1.89
C LEU A 360 5.27 16.36 0.48
N GLY A 361 5.93 15.66 -0.45
CA GLY A 361 5.98 16.09 -1.85
C GLY A 361 6.51 17.51 -2.04
N SER A 362 5.63 18.44 -2.45
CA SER A 362 5.93 19.87 -2.64
C SER A 362 6.28 20.61 -1.36
N PHE A 363 6.03 20.06 -0.17
CA PHE A 363 6.34 20.72 1.10
C PHE A 363 7.78 20.41 1.56
N GLY A 364 8.77 20.81 0.75
CA GLY A 364 10.21 20.67 1.03
C GLY A 364 10.81 21.86 1.77
N LEU A 365 12.15 21.91 1.85
CA LEU A 365 12.87 23.07 2.40
C LEU A 365 12.66 24.32 1.53
N GLY A 366 12.48 24.15 0.23
CA GLY A 366 12.17 25.23 -0.69
C GLY A 366 10.85 25.92 -0.37
N TYR A 367 9.82 25.17 0.03
CA TYR A 367 8.52 25.70 0.46
C TYR A 367 8.68 26.58 1.71
N VAL A 368 9.42 26.08 2.72
CA VAL A 368 9.69 26.82 3.95
C VAL A 368 10.44 28.12 3.64
N ALA A 369 11.46 28.05 2.79
CA ALA A 369 12.22 29.22 2.40
C ALA A 369 11.34 30.25 1.66
N ASN A 370 10.51 29.79 0.71
CA ASN A 370 9.57 30.64 -0.04
C ASN A 370 8.53 31.29 0.88
N TRP A 371 8.05 30.57 1.90
CA TRP A 371 7.11 31.09 2.89
C TRP A 371 7.73 32.18 3.79
N LEU A 372 8.99 32.03 4.18
CA LEU A 372 9.70 33.01 5.03
C LEU A 372 10.17 34.25 4.27
N ALA A 373 10.56 34.10 2.99
CA ALA A 373 11.08 35.21 2.18
C ALA A 373 10.59 35.11 0.70
N PRO A 374 9.33 35.49 0.41
CA PRO A 374 8.73 35.31 -0.91
C PRO A 374 9.43 36.07 -2.04
N SER A 375 10.00 37.26 -1.73
CA SER A 375 10.61 38.18 -2.70
C SER A 375 12.04 37.84 -3.09
N SER A 376 12.81 37.13 -2.25
CA SER A 376 14.25 36.89 -2.47
C SER A 376 14.53 35.60 -3.25
N ILE A 377 13.65 34.61 -3.18
CA ILE A 377 13.89 33.28 -3.77
C ILE A 377 13.27 33.18 -5.18
N ALA A 378 12.43 34.14 -5.60
CA ALA A 378 11.95 34.26 -6.99
C ALA A 378 13.07 34.36 -8.04
N ALA A 379 14.28 34.77 -7.63
CA ALA A 379 15.44 34.93 -8.50
C ALA A 379 16.35 33.69 -8.63
N TRP A 380 16.15 32.63 -7.84
CA TRP A 380 17.06 31.47 -7.80
C TRP A 380 16.28 30.14 -7.83
N GLY A 381 16.42 29.39 -8.93
CA GLY A 381 15.95 28.00 -9.06
C GLY A 381 14.75 27.78 -9.99
N PRO A 382 14.32 26.52 -10.20
CA PRO A 382 13.13 26.19 -10.97
C PRO A 382 11.89 26.87 -10.38
N ALA A 383 10.89 27.23 -11.20
CA ALA A 383 9.66 27.89 -10.74
C ALA A 383 8.59 26.89 -10.27
N GLY A 384 7.70 27.32 -9.36
CA GLY A 384 6.51 26.55 -8.94
C GLY A 384 6.81 25.36 -8.02
N ALA A 385 5.99 24.29 -8.10
CA ALA A 385 6.03 23.16 -7.17
C ALA A 385 7.39 22.45 -7.07
N ALA A 386 8.21 22.47 -8.13
CA ALA A 386 9.56 21.92 -8.09
C ALA A 386 10.50 22.73 -7.19
N ARG A 387 10.30 24.06 -7.09
CA ARG A 387 11.00 24.92 -6.14
C ARG A 387 10.63 24.55 -4.72
N ASP A 388 9.33 24.49 -4.46
CA ASP A 388 8.78 24.24 -3.13
C ASP A 388 9.21 22.85 -2.62
N ALA A 389 9.26 21.85 -3.50
CA ALA A 389 9.70 20.49 -3.18
C ALA A 389 11.19 20.37 -2.82
N SER A 390 12.03 21.35 -3.19
CA SER A 390 13.49 21.25 -3.10
C SER A 390 13.95 20.92 -1.67
N GLY A 391 14.88 19.97 -1.55
CA GLY A 391 15.38 19.49 -0.25
C GLY A 391 14.43 18.56 0.52
N GLY A 392 13.23 18.29 0.01
CA GLY A 392 12.32 17.28 0.57
C GLY A 392 12.70 15.84 0.19
N VAL A 393 12.21 14.85 0.94
CA VAL A 393 12.50 13.43 0.67
C VAL A 393 11.98 13.01 -0.70
N HIS A 394 10.75 13.37 -1.07
CA HIS A 394 10.19 13.02 -2.37
C HIS A 394 11.01 13.60 -3.53
N TRP A 395 11.46 14.85 -3.39
CA TRP A 395 12.35 15.49 -4.36
C TRP A 395 13.66 14.70 -4.55
N TRP A 396 14.30 14.28 -3.45
CA TRP A 396 15.48 13.41 -3.53
C TRP A 396 15.20 12.08 -4.21
N LEU A 397 14.05 11.46 -3.97
CA LEU A 397 13.66 10.23 -4.69
C LEU A 397 13.59 10.47 -6.20
N THR A 398 13.01 11.59 -6.63
CA THR A 398 12.91 11.93 -8.06
C THR A 398 14.26 12.22 -8.73
N LEU A 399 15.27 12.64 -7.96
CA LEU A 399 16.61 12.94 -8.46
C LEU A 399 17.55 11.73 -8.43
N LEU A 400 17.50 10.96 -7.35
CA LEU A 400 18.48 9.89 -7.07
C LEU A 400 18.08 8.55 -7.67
N ILE A 401 16.79 8.33 -7.92
CA ILE A 401 16.28 7.05 -8.42
C ILE A 401 15.84 7.21 -9.88
N PRO A 402 16.55 6.57 -10.83
CA PRO A 402 16.20 6.64 -12.24
C PRO A 402 14.74 6.24 -12.48
N GLY A 403 14.02 7.08 -13.25
CA GLY A 403 12.62 6.84 -13.59
C GLY A 403 11.60 7.14 -12.47
N TYR A 404 12.04 7.48 -11.24
CA TYR A 404 11.10 7.73 -10.13
C TYR A 404 10.23 8.97 -10.37
N SER A 405 10.71 9.96 -11.12
CA SER A 405 9.88 11.11 -11.56
C SER A 405 8.71 10.72 -12.47
N GLY A 406 8.76 9.54 -13.10
CA GLY A 406 7.63 8.97 -13.84
C GLY A 406 6.52 8.48 -12.90
N PHE A 407 6.88 8.15 -11.67
CA PHE A 407 5.95 7.84 -10.60
C PHE A 407 5.41 9.14 -9.98
N ARG A 408 4.09 9.28 -9.98
CA ARG A 408 3.41 10.49 -9.47
C ARG A 408 2.79 10.23 -8.11
N TYR A 409 2.51 11.32 -7.40
CA TYR A 409 1.66 11.36 -6.22
C TYR A 409 2.37 10.92 -4.93
N PRO A 410 2.97 11.89 -4.22
CA PRO A 410 3.60 11.67 -2.91
C PRO A 410 2.66 11.01 -1.90
N ALA A 411 1.35 11.29 -1.94
CA ALA A 411 0.36 10.65 -1.06
C ALA A 411 0.33 9.11 -1.11
N LYS A 412 0.87 8.46 -2.15
CA LYS A 412 0.98 6.99 -2.19
C LYS A 412 1.88 6.42 -1.10
N TRP A 413 2.75 7.23 -0.50
CA TRP A 413 3.53 6.83 0.68
C TRP A 413 2.66 6.64 1.93
N LEU A 414 1.44 7.18 1.98
CA LEU A 414 0.59 7.09 3.18
C LEU A 414 0.08 5.69 3.48
N ILE A 415 0.08 4.77 2.52
CA ILE A 415 -0.36 3.38 2.77
C ILE A 415 0.60 2.63 3.72
N PHE A 416 1.82 3.12 3.90
CA PHE A 416 2.81 2.59 4.83
C PHE A 416 2.59 3.08 6.27
N ALA A 417 1.85 4.18 6.47
CA ALA A 417 1.67 4.77 7.79
C ALA A 417 0.77 3.94 8.74
N PRO A 418 -0.32 3.29 8.28
CA PRO A 418 -1.16 2.43 9.13
C PRO A 418 -0.57 1.05 9.45
N LEU A 419 0.48 0.62 8.74
CA LEU A 419 1.16 -0.67 8.96
C LEU A 419 2.25 -0.54 10.02
#